data_AF-A0A7S3B1C6-F1
#
_entry.id   AF-A0A7S3B1C6-F1
#
_cell.length_a   1.000
_cell.length_b   1.000
_cell.length_c   1.000
_cell.angle_alpha   90.00
_cell.angle_beta   90.00
_cell.angle_gamma   90.00
#
_symmetry.space_group_name_H-M   'P 1'
#
loop_
_entity.id
_entity.type
_entity.pdbx_description
1 polymer ?
#
loop_
_entity_poly.entity_id
_entity_poly.type
_entity_poly.pdbx_seq_one_letter_code
_entity_poly.pdbx_strand_id
1 'polypeptide(L)'
;TGCLMGKHSKNNNDRAFFSHAERKAAAYGRMASGMLGGHNTAGGNFVEWGWGTQARTLDSDAMKDLDVCSLSLQPCSEPVVTPQGVLYDKGVIIEYILARKKEIERAQAEWEVQQSSDASAAATASAAAQQARIDEFVAQQEGLSQADLRSRVAVASGAGGAGGAKSARGGVCGGAHFGSD
;
A
#
# COMPACT_ATOMS: atom_id res chain seq x y z
N THR A 1 30.81 -18.86 -8.30
CA THR A 1 30.19 -17.57 -8.65
C THR A 1 28.78 -17.55 -8.08
N GLY A 2 28.60 -16.97 -6.91
CA GLY A 2 27.29 -16.83 -6.26
C GLY A 2 27.27 -15.49 -5.54
N CYS A 3 26.71 -14.48 -6.22
CA CYS A 3 26.55 -13.14 -5.69
C CYS A 3 25.38 -13.17 -4.69
N LEU A 4 25.67 -13.17 -3.39
CA LEU A 4 24.67 -12.92 -2.35
C LEU A 4 24.37 -11.42 -2.39
N MET A 5 23.27 -11.05 -3.04
CA MET A 5 22.78 -9.67 -3.09
C MET A 5 22.69 -9.09 -1.68
N GLY A 6 23.28 -7.90 -1.54
CA GLY A 6 23.36 -7.14 -0.30
C GLY A 6 21.99 -6.82 0.29
N LYS A 7 21.99 -6.71 1.62
CA LYS A 7 20.91 -6.25 2.48
C LYS A 7 20.26 -4.98 1.91
N HIS A 8 19.01 -5.10 1.48
CA HIS A 8 18.21 -3.97 1.03
C HIS A 8 17.44 -3.36 2.20
N SER A 9 17.37 -2.03 2.16
CA SER A 9 16.71 -1.10 3.10
C SER A 9 17.45 -0.82 4.41
N LYS A 10 18.36 0.15 4.35
CA LYS A 10 18.64 1.06 5.47
C LYS A 10 17.54 2.15 5.53
N ASN A 11 16.28 1.75 5.64
CA ASN A 11 15.24 2.66 6.11
C ASN A 11 14.62 2.05 7.36
N ASN A 12 15.15 2.48 8.51
CA ASN A 12 14.81 2.00 9.84
C ASN A 12 13.46 2.57 10.29
N ASN A 13 12.37 2.17 9.62
CA ASN A 13 11.01 2.53 10.04
C ASN A 13 10.08 1.33 10.27
N ASP A 14 10.60 0.09 10.22
CA ASP A 14 9.82 -1.12 10.52
C ASP A 14 9.81 -1.50 12.02
N ARG A 15 10.27 -0.60 12.90
CA ARG A 15 10.15 -0.74 14.36
C ARG A 15 9.39 0.45 14.93
N ALA A 16 8.10 0.58 14.56
CA ALA A 16 7.21 1.59 15.11
C ALA A 16 6.98 1.46 16.64
N PHE A 17 7.41 0.35 17.25
CA PHE A 17 7.36 0.14 18.69
C PHE A 17 8.67 -0.47 19.19
N PHE A 18 9.31 0.20 20.14
CA PHE A 18 10.38 -0.39 20.95
C PHE A 18 9.86 -1.67 21.62
N SER A 19 10.63 -2.75 21.54
CA SER A 19 10.32 -4.00 22.23
C SER A 19 10.24 -3.75 23.73
N HIS A 20 9.51 -4.60 24.46
CA HIS A 20 9.40 -4.47 25.92
C HIS A 20 10.77 -4.46 26.62
N ALA A 21 11.72 -5.25 26.11
CA ALA A 21 13.09 -5.29 26.62
C ALA A 21 13.84 -3.96 26.37
N GLU A 22 13.67 -3.34 25.21
CA GLU A 22 14.27 -2.04 24.88
C GLU A 22 13.64 -0.90 25.67
N ARG A 23 12.31 -0.92 25.88
CA ARG A 23 11.65 0.04 26.78
C ARG A 23 12.16 -0.08 28.21
N LYS A 24 12.34 -1.31 28.70
CA LYS A 24 12.90 -1.56 30.04
C LYS A 24 14.36 -1.09 30.14
N ALA A 25 15.18 -1.31 29.10
CA ALA A 25 16.58 -0.87 29.06
C ALA A 25 16.72 0.66 28.93
N ALA A 26 15.79 1.32 28.23
CA ALA A 26 15.71 2.77 28.06
C ALA A 26 14.96 3.49 29.21
N ALA A 27 14.63 2.79 30.30
CA ALA A 27 13.85 3.32 31.42
C ALA A 27 12.48 3.95 31.03
N TYR A 28 11.90 3.51 29.91
CA TYR A 28 10.55 3.88 29.46
C TYR A 28 9.52 3.04 30.23
N GLY A 29 8.82 3.64 31.20
CA GLY A 29 7.74 2.99 31.94
C GLY A 29 7.81 3.12 33.46
N ARG A 30 6.77 2.62 34.14
CA ARG A 30 6.52 2.80 35.57
C ARG A 30 7.66 2.21 36.44
N MET A 31 8.47 3.05 37.07
CA MET A 31 9.18 2.64 38.29
C MET A 31 8.15 2.67 39.42
N ALA A 32 7.89 1.51 40.03
CA ALA A 32 7.07 1.45 41.22
C ALA A 32 7.82 2.16 42.35
N SER A 33 7.54 3.44 42.58
CA SER A 33 7.90 4.09 43.83
C SER A 33 6.95 3.56 44.90
N GLY A 34 7.31 2.39 45.44
CA GLY A 34 6.86 2.04 46.76
C GLY A 34 7.50 3.02 47.73
N MET A 35 6.64 3.69 48.50
CA MET A 35 6.97 4.41 49.73
C MET A 35 7.42 5.88 49.59
N LEU A 36 6.60 6.74 50.22
CA LEU A 36 6.87 8.08 50.80
C LEU A 36 6.37 9.32 50.02
N GLY A 37 5.32 9.95 50.57
CA GLY A 37 5.33 11.42 50.79
C GLY A 37 4.16 12.24 50.24
N GLY A 38 3.27 12.67 51.15
CA GLY A 38 2.26 13.75 51.11
C GLY A 38 2.09 14.63 49.86
N HIS A 39 0.84 14.73 49.42
CA HIS A 39 0.37 15.39 48.21
C HIS A 39 -0.41 16.65 48.59
N ASN A 40 0.28 17.65 49.15
CA ASN A 40 -0.30 18.98 49.43
C ASN A 40 0.73 20.05 49.92
N THR A 41 2.00 19.98 49.52
CA THR A 41 2.98 21.04 49.84
C THR A 41 3.56 21.67 48.59
N ALA A 42 3.38 22.99 48.46
CA ALA A 42 3.97 23.81 47.41
C ALA A 42 5.50 23.78 47.51
N GLY A 43 6.16 22.92 46.74
CA GLY A 43 7.62 22.92 46.59
C GLY A 43 8.35 21.58 46.72
N GLY A 44 7.68 20.43 46.78
CA GLY A 44 8.34 19.12 46.87
C GLY A 44 7.93 18.18 45.73
N ASN A 45 8.91 17.71 44.96
CA ASN A 45 8.86 16.65 43.93
C ASN A 45 8.81 17.13 42.47
N PHE A 46 9.90 17.76 41.99
CA PHE A 46 10.22 17.65 40.57
C PHE A 46 10.88 16.28 40.36
N VAL A 47 10.06 15.23 40.23
CA VAL A 47 10.51 13.96 39.65
C VAL A 47 10.95 14.29 38.23
N GLU A 48 12.10 13.85 37.76
CA GLU A 48 12.45 13.98 36.34
C GLU A 48 11.56 13.01 35.56
N TRP A 49 10.62 13.52 34.77
CA TRP A 49 9.57 12.71 34.14
C TRP A 49 10.15 12.02 32.90
N GLY A 50 10.62 10.78 33.07
CA GLY A 50 10.85 9.89 31.93
C GLY A 50 9.56 9.73 31.12
N TRP A 51 9.64 9.95 29.81
CA TRP A 51 8.52 9.79 28.89
C TRP A 51 7.93 8.37 29.00
N GLY A 52 6.63 8.25 29.27
CA GLY A 52 5.98 6.96 29.50
C GLY A 52 4.66 7.06 30.28
N THR A 53 3.86 5.99 30.25
CA THR A 53 2.51 5.89 30.83
C THR A 53 2.52 5.95 32.35
N GLN A 54 2.41 7.16 32.90
CA GLN A 54 2.15 7.41 34.33
C GLN A 54 0.64 7.62 34.54
N ALA A 55 0.11 7.07 35.63
CA ALA A 55 -1.27 7.30 36.03
C ALA A 55 -1.28 8.30 37.18
N ARG A 56 -1.78 9.50 36.91
CA ARG A 56 -1.91 10.65 37.82
C ARG A 56 -3.32 11.20 37.67
N THR A 57 -3.92 11.69 38.76
CA THR A 57 -5.12 12.53 38.67
C THR A 57 -4.73 13.86 38.06
N LEU A 58 -5.38 14.23 36.96
CA LEU A 58 -5.15 15.51 36.32
C LEU A 58 -5.75 16.62 37.17
N ASP A 59 -4.97 17.67 37.42
CA ASP A 59 -5.45 18.84 38.15
C ASP A 59 -6.20 19.78 37.19
N SER A 60 -6.68 20.92 37.72
CA SER A 60 -7.42 21.91 36.91
C SER A 60 -6.59 22.52 35.78
N ASP A 61 -5.26 22.44 35.87
CA ASP A 61 -4.30 22.91 34.85
C ASP A 61 -4.33 22.08 33.56
N ALA A 62 -4.83 20.85 33.62
CA ALA A 62 -4.99 19.98 32.45
C ALA A 62 -6.29 20.25 31.68
N MET A 63 -7.22 21.01 32.29
CA MET A 63 -8.44 21.42 31.63
C MET A 63 -8.19 22.73 30.88
N LYS A 64 -8.75 22.82 29.68
CA LYS A 64 -8.72 24.06 28.90
C LYS A 64 -9.67 25.09 29.54
N ASP A 65 -9.24 26.34 29.62
CA ASP A 65 -10.11 27.44 30.03
C ASP A 65 -11.27 27.66 29.05
N LEU A 66 -12.39 28.17 29.58
CA LEU A 66 -13.65 28.30 28.83
C LEU A 66 -13.63 29.43 27.80
N ASP A 67 -12.76 30.42 27.96
CA ASP A 67 -12.62 31.65 27.15
C ASP A 67 -11.51 31.56 26.09
N VAL A 68 -10.85 30.40 26.00
CA VAL A 68 -9.73 30.16 25.10
C VAL A 68 -10.21 29.51 23.79
N CYS A 69 -9.55 29.81 22.67
CA CYS A 69 -9.86 29.20 21.39
C CYS A 69 -9.38 27.74 21.32
N SER A 70 -10.20 26.82 20.80
CA SER A 70 -9.82 25.39 20.68
C SER A 70 -8.75 25.10 19.62
N LEU A 71 -8.39 26.07 18.79
CA LEU A 71 -7.34 25.93 17.77
C LEU A 71 -6.02 26.56 18.21
N SER A 72 -6.03 27.82 18.65
CA SER A 72 -4.81 28.56 19.01
C SER A 72 -4.42 28.43 20.48
N LEU A 73 -5.31 27.94 21.35
CA LEU A 73 -5.13 27.97 22.81
C LEU A 73 -4.77 29.36 23.36
N GLN A 74 -5.17 30.41 22.65
CA GLN A 74 -5.07 31.80 23.10
C GLN A 74 -6.46 32.30 23.50
N PRO A 75 -6.55 33.28 24.43
CA PRO A 75 -7.80 33.95 24.75
C PRO A 75 -8.48 34.50 23.50
N CYS A 76 -9.80 34.34 23.40
CA CYS A 76 -10.54 34.76 22.20
C CYS A 76 -10.79 36.27 22.20
N SER A 77 -10.58 36.90 21.04
CA SER A 77 -10.92 38.31 20.82
C SER A 77 -12.37 38.48 20.33
N GLU A 78 -12.74 37.77 19.26
CA GLU A 78 -14.09 37.71 18.72
C GLU A 78 -14.58 36.24 18.74
N PRO A 79 -15.27 35.81 19.80
CA PRO A 79 -15.68 34.42 19.97
C PRO A 79 -16.81 34.03 19.00
N VAL A 80 -16.65 32.88 18.37
CA VAL A 80 -17.65 32.21 17.55
C VAL A 80 -17.90 30.82 18.12
N VAL A 81 -19.17 30.53 18.42
CA VAL A 81 -19.59 29.25 18.98
C VAL A 81 -20.20 28.40 17.88
N THR A 82 -19.70 27.18 17.75
CA THR A 82 -20.30 26.18 16.87
C THR A 82 -21.55 25.55 17.50
N PRO A 83 -22.45 24.94 16.72
CA PRO A 83 -23.62 24.24 17.27
C PRO A 83 -23.28 23.13 18.27
N GLN A 84 -22.05 22.61 18.23
CA GLN A 84 -21.52 21.61 19.16
C GLN A 84 -21.07 22.21 20.51
N GLY A 85 -21.18 23.53 20.68
CA GLY A 85 -20.76 24.23 21.89
C GLY A 85 -19.26 24.47 22.00
N VAL A 86 -18.49 24.32 20.91
CA VAL A 86 -17.04 24.58 20.92
C VAL A 86 -16.77 26.04 20.58
N LEU A 87 -15.93 26.68 21.40
CA LEU A 87 -15.49 28.07 21.25
C LEU A 87 -14.26 28.19 20.33
N TYR A 88 -14.35 29.10 19.37
CA TYR A 88 -13.25 29.48 18.49
C TYR A 88 -13.13 31.00 18.38
N ASP A 89 -11.93 31.48 18.08
CA ASP A 89 -11.76 32.84 17.56
C ASP A 89 -12.12 32.86 16.07
N LYS A 90 -12.91 33.85 15.64
CA LYS A 90 -13.36 34.01 14.27
C LYS A 90 -12.24 33.99 13.23
N GLY A 91 -11.13 34.67 13.49
CA GLY A 91 -10.01 34.70 12.53
C GLY A 91 -9.43 33.31 12.32
N VAL A 92 -9.14 32.63 13.44
CA VAL A 92 -8.48 31.32 13.45
C VAL A 92 -9.35 30.24 12.82
N ILE A 93 -10.66 30.22 13.10
CA ILE A 93 -11.55 29.21 12.52
C ILE A 93 -11.71 29.39 11.00
N ILE A 94 -11.75 30.63 10.51
CA ILE A 94 -11.87 30.90 9.08
C ILE A 94 -10.61 30.43 8.34
N GLU A 95 -9.43 30.79 8.85
CA GLU A 95 -8.15 30.35 8.28
C GLU A 95 -8.05 28.83 8.24
N TYR A 96 -8.44 28.16 9.33
CA TYR A 96 -8.47 26.71 9.42
C TYR A 96 -9.40 26.09 8.36
N ILE A 97 -10.61 26.61 8.20
CA ILE A 97 -11.57 26.10 7.21
C ILE A 97 -11.03 26.25 5.78
N LEU A 98 -10.40 27.38 5.46
CA LEU A 98 -9.81 27.61 4.13
C LEU A 98 -8.64 26.67 3.85
N ALA A 99 -7.74 26.47 4.82
CA ALA A 99 -6.64 25.53 4.70
C ALA A 99 -7.16 24.10 4.51
N ARG A 100 -8.14 23.69 5.33
CA ARG A 100 -8.71 22.35 5.30
C ARG A 100 -9.46 22.04 4.01
N LYS A 101 -10.19 23.01 3.45
CA LYS A 101 -10.84 22.87 2.14
C LYS A 101 -9.82 22.61 1.03
N LYS A 102 -8.73 23.37 0.99
CA LYS A 102 -7.65 23.18 0.00
C LYS A 102 -6.97 21.81 0.12
N GLU A 103 -6.78 21.31 1.34
CA GLU A 103 -6.26 19.95 1.58
C GLU A 103 -7.22 18.88 1.06
N ILE A 104 -8.52 19.02 1.33
CA ILE A 104 -9.55 18.09 0.86
C ILE A 104 -9.62 18.09 -0.66
N GLU A 105 -9.62 19.26 -1.30
CA GLU A 105 -9.63 19.38 -2.77
C GLU A 105 -8.41 18.70 -3.40
N ARG A 106 -7.22 18.86 -2.80
CA ARG A 106 -6.00 18.17 -3.25
C ARG A 106 -6.13 16.66 -3.11
N ALA A 107 -6.57 16.17 -1.95
CA ALA A 107 -6.74 14.75 -1.70
C ALA A 107 -7.82 14.11 -2.61
N GLN A 108 -8.89 14.86 -2.91
CA GLN A 108 -9.92 14.44 -3.85
C GLN A 108 -9.38 14.32 -5.27
N ALA A 109 -8.61 15.30 -5.74
CA ALA A 109 -7.98 15.24 -7.06
C ALA A 109 -7.02 14.05 -7.20
N GLU A 110 -6.20 13.79 -6.18
CA GLU A 110 -5.31 12.62 -6.15
C GLU A 110 -6.10 11.30 -6.17
N TRP A 111 -7.20 11.24 -5.43
CA TRP A 111 -8.08 10.07 -5.40
C TRP A 111 -8.80 9.84 -6.74
N GLU A 112 -9.26 10.90 -7.42
CA GLU A 112 -9.89 10.81 -8.75
C GLU A 112 -8.89 10.30 -9.80
N VAL A 113 -7.65 10.81 -9.77
CA VAL A 113 -6.57 10.32 -10.66
C VAL A 113 -6.32 8.84 -10.40
N GLN A 114 -6.16 8.43 -9.14
CA GLN A 114 -5.94 7.03 -8.77
C GLN A 114 -7.10 6.13 -9.22
N GLN A 115 -8.35 6.57 -9.01
CA GLN A 115 -9.53 5.82 -9.43
C GLN A 115 -9.58 5.66 -10.96
N SER A 116 -9.24 6.71 -11.71
CA SER A 116 -9.19 6.67 -13.17
C SER A 116 -8.10 5.72 -13.69
N SER A 117 -6.91 5.73 -13.06
CA SER A 117 -5.82 4.82 -13.42
C SER A 117 -6.19 3.37 -13.13
N ASP A 118 -6.80 3.10 -11.96
CA ASP A 118 -7.23 1.76 -11.57
C ASP A 118 -8.33 1.23 -12.48
N ALA A 119 -9.29 2.08 -12.88
CA ALA A 119 -10.32 1.73 -13.86
C ALA A 119 -9.72 1.38 -15.22
N SER A 120 -8.73 2.15 -15.70
CA SER A 120 -8.03 1.86 -16.97
C SER A 120 -7.18 0.59 -16.90
N ALA A 121 -6.53 0.32 -15.76
CA ALA A 121 -5.76 -0.89 -15.54
C ALA A 121 -6.68 -2.12 -15.46
N ALA A 122 -7.83 -2.01 -14.79
CA ALA A 122 -8.84 -3.07 -14.77
C ALA A 122 -9.44 -3.33 -16.15
N ALA A 123 -9.74 -2.29 -16.91
CA ALA A 123 -10.25 -2.42 -18.28
C ALA A 123 -9.22 -3.10 -19.20
N THR A 124 -7.96 -2.68 -19.18
CA THR A 124 -6.88 -3.30 -19.96
C THR A 124 -6.61 -4.74 -19.53
N ALA A 125 -6.61 -5.04 -18.22
CA ALA A 125 -6.48 -6.40 -17.71
C ALA A 125 -7.66 -7.29 -18.15
N SER A 126 -8.90 -6.77 -18.14
CA SER A 126 -10.07 -7.50 -18.62
C SER A 126 -10.00 -7.77 -20.12
N ALA A 127 -9.59 -6.79 -20.92
CA ALA A 127 -9.41 -6.94 -22.36
C ALA A 127 -8.30 -7.95 -22.69
N ALA A 128 -7.17 -7.89 -21.99
CA ALA A 128 -6.08 -8.86 -22.12
C ALA A 128 -6.53 -10.28 -21.72
N ALA A 129 -7.34 -10.42 -20.67
CA ALA A 129 -7.91 -11.70 -20.28
C ALA A 129 -8.90 -12.25 -21.31
N GLN A 130 -9.70 -11.40 -21.97
CA GLN A 130 -10.56 -11.82 -23.07
C GLN A 130 -9.74 -12.25 -24.30
N GLN A 131 -8.71 -11.48 -24.66
CA GLN A 131 -7.81 -11.84 -25.77
C GLN A 131 -7.11 -13.17 -25.53
N ALA A 132 -6.56 -13.39 -24.33
CA ALA A 132 -5.95 -14.68 -23.98
C ALA A 132 -6.93 -15.86 -24.08
N ARG A 133 -8.21 -15.67 -23.71
CA ARG A 133 -9.25 -16.70 -23.89
C ARG A 133 -9.57 -16.98 -25.36
N ILE A 134 -9.61 -15.93 -26.20
CA ILE A 134 -9.84 -16.08 -27.65
C ILE A 134 -8.65 -16.81 -28.27
N ASP A 135 -7.42 -16.42 -27.94
CA ASP A 135 -6.19 -17.04 -28.46
C ASP A 135 -6.10 -18.52 -28.07
N GLU A 136 -6.43 -18.85 -26.81
CA GLU A 136 -6.51 -20.24 -26.36
C GLU A 136 -7.57 -21.04 -27.13
N PHE A 137 -8.75 -20.45 -27.37
CA PHE A 137 -9.80 -21.09 -28.16
C PHE A 137 -9.37 -21.33 -29.61
N VAL A 138 -8.71 -20.34 -30.25
CA VAL A 138 -8.18 -20.47 -31.61
C VAL A 138 -7.13 -21.57 -31.68
N ALA A 139 -6.19 -21.61 -30.73
CA ALA A 139 -5.17 -22.67 -30.68
C ALA A 139 -5.78 -24.08 -30.55
N GLN A 140 -6.86 -24.23 -29.76
CA GLN A 140 -7.59 -25.50 -29.66
C GLN A 140 -8.27 -25.88 -30.99
N GLN A 141 -8.89 -24.92 -31.67
CA GLN A 141 -9.52 -25.15 -32.99
C GLN A 141 -8.50 -25.52 -34.06
N GLU A 142 -7.33 -24.87 -34.09
CA GLU A 142 -6.27 -25.18 -35.04
C GLU A 142 -5.71 -26.60 -34.83
N GLY A 143 -5.53 -27.02 -33.58
CA GLY A 143 -5.12 -28.39 -33.24
C GLY A 143 -6.16 -29.44 -33.66
N LEU A 144 -7.45 -29.17 -33.47
CA LEU A 144 -8.55 -30.03 -33.89
C LEU A 144 -8.67 -30.09 -35.42
N SER A 145 -8.58 -28.96 -36.11
CA SER A 145 -8.70 -28.89 -37.57
C SER A 145 -7.57 -29.65 -38.28
N GLN A 146 -6.33 -29.58 -37.79
CA GLN A 146 -5.23 -30.40 -38.31
C GLN A 146 -5.45 -31.89 -38.06
N ALA A 147 -5.95 -32.26 -36.87
CA ALA A 147 -6.25 -33.64 -36.54
C ALA A 147 -7.41 -34.20 -37.39
N ASP A 148 -8.45 -33.38 -37.65
CA ASP A 148 -9.58 -33.74 -38.52
C ASP A 148 -9.20 -33.80 -40.00
N LEU A 149 -8.32 -32.89 -40.47
CA LEU A 149 -7.74 -32.99 -41.81
C LEU A 149 -6.88 -34.25 -41.95
N ARG A 150 -6.07 -34.58 -40.94
CA ARG A 150 -5.29 -35.84 -40.92
C ARG A 150 -6.18 -37.08 -40.86
N SER A 151 -7.26 -37.07 -40.07
CA SER A 151 -8.18 -38.21 -39.93
C SER A 151 -8.96 -38.45 -41.24
N ARG A 152 -9.41 -37.37 -41.90
CA ARG A 152 -10.07 -37.44 -43.21
C ARG A 152 -9.13 -37.87 -44.33
N VAL A 153 -7.89 -37.39 -44.34
CA VAL A 153 -6.86 -37.85 -45.30
C VAL A 153 -6.47 -39.31 -45.05
N ALA A 154 -6.43 -39.76 -43.79
CA ALA A 154 -6.18 -41.15 -43.43
C ALA A 154 -7.34 -42.08 -43.86
N VAL A 155 -8.60 -41.63 -43.71
CA VAL A 155 -9.78 -42.35 -44.23
C VAL A 155 -9.81 -42.37 -45.76
N ALA A 156 -9.46 -41.26 -46.43
CA ALA A 156 -9.35 -41.21 -47.89
C ALA A 156 -8.20 -42.08 -48.43
N SER A 157 -7.10 -42.22 -47.67
CA SER A 157 -5.95 -43.06 -48.02
C SER A 157 -6.15 -44.55 -47.69
N GLY A 158 -7.24 -44.92 -47.00
CA GLY A 158 -7.63 -46.31 -46.73
C GLY A 158 -8.28 -47.04 -47.92
N ALA A 159 -8.56 -46.33 -49.02
CA ALA A 159 -9.07 -46.88 -50.27
C ALA A 159 -8.04 -46.71 -51.40
N GLY A 160 -6.90 -47.40 -51.31
CA GLY A 160 -5.87 -47.36 -52.34
C GLY A 160 -4.64 -48.19 -51.97
N GLY A 161 -4.66 -49.47 -52.35
CA GLY A 161 -3.56 -50.39 -52.08
C GLY A 161 -2.36 -50.25 -53.03
N ALA A 162 -1.25 -50.79 -52.51
CA ALA A 162 -0.10 -51.40 -53.19
C ALA A 162 0.88 -50.53 -54.01
N GLY A 163 2.17 -50.63 -53.67
CA GLY A 163 3.29 -50.28 -54.55
C GLY A 163 4.59 -50.01 -53.79
N GLY A 164 5.57 -50.89 -53.91
CA GLY A 164 6.80 -50.88 -53.09
C GLY A 164 8.03 -50.17 -53.66
N ALA A 165 9.14 -50.45 -52.98
CA ALA A 165 10.55 -50.43 -53.41
C ALA A 165 11.43 -49.15 -53.24
N LYS A 166 12.35 -49.28 -52.24
CA LYS A 166 13.84 -49.11 -52.29
C LYS A 166 14.54 -47.73 -52.29
N SER A 167 15.68 -47.75 -51.56
CA SER A 167 16.92 -46.94 -51.65
C SER A 167 16.92 -45.59 -50.89
N ALA A 168 17.61 -45.44 -49.75
CA ALA A 168 19.07 -45.39 -49.48
C ALA A 168 19.76 -44.06 -49.87
N ARG A 169 20.46 -43.48 -48.86
CA ARG A 169 21.46 -42.38 -48.87
C ARG A 169 20.86 -40.98 -49.15
N GLY A 170 21.18 -39.89 -48.46
CA GLY A 170 22.20 -39.53 -47.48
C GLY A 170 22.56 -38.05 -47.71
N GLY A 171 22.83 -37.28 -46.65
CA GLY A 171 23.72 -36.11 -46.76
C GLY A 171 23.14 -34.70 -46.60
N VAL A 172 23.55 -34.10 -45.47
CA VAL A 172 24.09 -32.75 -45.30
C VAL A 172 23.16 -31.56 -45.02
N CYS A 173 23.56 -30.90 -43.93
CA CYS A 173 23.14 -29.64 -43.36
C CYS A 173 23.60 -28.44 -44.21
N GLY A 174 22.75 -27.43 -44.32
CA GLY A 174 23.09 -26.11 -44.85
C GLY A 174 22.16 -25.07 -44.27
N GLY A 175 22.63 -24.36 -43.24
CA GLY A 175 21.93 -23.22 -42.66
C GLY A 175 22.05 -21.99 -43.56
N ALA A 176 20.95 -21.26 -43.71
CA ALA A 176 20.92 -19.96 -44.37
C ALA A 176 20.68 -18.87 -43.32
N HIS A 177 21.68 -18.01 -43.17
CA HIS A 177 21.61 -16.71 -42.52
C HIS A 177 20.97 -15.70 -43.51
N PHE A 178 20.01 -14.92 -43.04
CA PHE A 178 19.51 -13.68 -43.66
C PHE A 178 19.12 -12.79 -42.47
N GLY A 179 19.72 -11.64 -42.19
CA GLY A 179 20.15 -10.57 -43.10
C GLY A 179 19.13 -9.44 -42.95
N SER A 180 19.29 -8.62 -41.90
CA SER A 180 18.49 -7.42 -41.66
C SER A 180 18.88 -6.30 -42.63
N ASP A 181 17.86 -5.69 -43.22
CA ASP A 181 17.77 -4.26 -43.53
C ASP A 181 16.39 -3.77 -43.07
#